data_AF-A0A2M7M100-F1
#
_entry.id   AF-A0A2M7M100-F1
#
_cell.length_a   1.000
_cell.length_b   1.000
_cell.length_c   1.000
_cell.angle_alpha   90.00
_cell.angle_beta   90.00
_cell.angle_gamma   90.00
#
_symmetry.space_group_name_H-M   'P 1'
#
loop_
_entity.id
_entity.type
_entity.pdbx_description
1 polymer ?
#
loop_
_entity_poly.entity_id
_entity_poly.type
_entity_poly.pdbx_seq_one_letter_code
_entity_poly.pdbx_strand_id
1 'polypeptide(L)' 'MKTLKQILFQEKIIKNIRSFFNDQNFHEITIPVLNSAIPIEPNIHSFSTTWNTIKSHKQFFLPTSPEREIKIRLGQGIG' A
#
# COMPACT_ATOMS: atom_id res chain seq x y z
N MET A 1 20.76 -8.62 -12.04
CA MET A 1 19.38 -8.71 -12.58
C MET A 1 18.78 -10.04 -12.17
N LYS A 2 17.48 -10.07 -11.83
CA LYS A 2 16.78 -11.35 -11.55
C LYS A 2 16.70 -12.19 -12.83
N THR A 3 16.85 -13.50 -12.70
CA THR A 3 16.64 -14.43 -13.81
C THR A 3 15.14 -14.61 -14.08
N LEU A 4 14.78 -15.05 -15.29
CA LEU A 4 13.38 -15.38 -15.61
C LEU A 4 12.79 -16.39 -14.62
N LYS A 5 13.57 -17.42 -14.24
CA LYS A 5 13.17 -18.41 -13.23
C LYS A 5 12.85 -17.76 -11.88
N GLN A 6 13.63 -16.79 -11.44
CA GLN A 6 13.38 -16.06 -10.18
C GLN A 6 12.12 -15.20 -10.26
N ILE A 7 11.87 -14.55 -11.40
CA ILE A 7 10.67 -13.72 -11.62
C ILE A 7 9.41 -14.60 -11.56
N LEU A 8 9.40 -15.72 -12.30
CA LEU A 8 8.27 -16.65 -12.34
C LEU A 8 8.04 -17.32 -10.98
N PHE A 9 9.11 -17.60 -10.22
CA PHE A 9 8.97 -18.13 -8.87
C PHE A 9 8.35 -17.10 -7.92
N GLN A 10 8.76 -15.83 -7.99
CA GLN A 10 8.15 -14.76 -7.21
C GLN A 10 6.66 -14.57 -7.57
N GLU A 11 6.32 -14.62 -8.86
CA GLU A 11 4.93 -14.57 -9.32
C GLU A 11 4.10 -15.72 -8.71
N LYS A 12 4.63 -16.96 -8.74
CA LYS A 12 3.98 -18.13 -8.14
C LYS A 12 3.74 -17.94 -6.65
N ILE A 13 4.72 -17.41 -5.91
CA ILE A 13 4.57 -17.10 -4.48
C ILE A 13 3.44 -16.09 -4.27
N ILE A 14 3.42 -14.99 -5.02
CA ILE A 14 2.40 -13.94 -4.88
C ILE A 14 1.01 -14.51 -5.17
N LYS A 15 0.86 -15.31 -6.23
CA LYS A 15 -0.41 -15.99 -6.57
C LYS A 15 -0.89 -16.90 -5.45
N ASN A 16 0.00 -17.70 -4.88
CA ASN A 16 -0.34 -18.60 -3.77
C ASN A 16 -0.76 -17.85 -2.50
N ILE A 17 -0.08 -16.74 -2.17
CA ILE A 17 -0.45 -15.89 -1.03
C ILE A 17 -1.88 -15.34 -1.22
N ARG A 18 -2.19 -14.84 -2.42
CA ARG A 18 -3.54 -14.35 -2.74
C ARG A 18 -4.60 -15.44 -2.62
N SER A 19 -4.36 -16.61 -3.20
CA SER A 19 -5.28 -17.75 -3.09
C SER A 19 -5.55 -18.13 -1.64
N PHE A 20 -4.51 -18.23 -0.80
CA PHE A 20 -4.66 -18.55 0.62
C PHE A 20 -5.60 -17.60 1.37
N PHE A 21 -5.47 -16.29 1.15
CA PHE A 21 -6.35 -15.30 1.80
C PHE A 21 -7.76 -15.32 1.21
N ASN A 22 -7.89 -15.47 -0.11
CA ASN A 22 -9.18 -15.58 -0.77
C ASN A 22 -9.98 -16.81 -0.29
N ASP A 23 -9.32 -17.95 -0.09
CA ASP A 23 -9.95 -19.19 0.40
C ASP A 23 -10.47 -19.06 1.84
N GLN A 24 -9.95 -18.09 2.60
CA GLN A 24 -10.42 -17.73 3.94
C GLN A 24 -11.40 -16.54 3.95
N ASN A 25 -11.89 -16.13 2.78
CA ASN A 25 -12.81 -15.01 2.59
C ASN A 25 -12.24 -13.64 2.98
N PHE A 26 -10.93 -13.44 2.93
CA PHE A 26 -10.36 -12.09 3.03
C PHE A 26 -10.56 -11.31 1.73
N HIS A 27 -10.83 -10.01 1.85
CA HIS A 27 -10.92 -9.10 0.70
C HIS A 27 -9.58 -8.37 0.46
N GLU A 28 -8.95 -8.62 -0.70
CA GLU A 28 -7.80 -7.81 -1.15
C GLU A 28 -8.30 -6.40 -1.53
N ILE A 29 -7.73 -5.37 -0.91
CA ILE A 29 -8.10 -3.97 -1.14
C ILE A 29 -6.92 -3.16 -1.67
N THR A 30 -7.22 -2.21 -2.55
CA THR A 30 -6.24 -1.21 -3.01
C THR A 30 -6.40 0.06 -2.18
N ILE A 31 -5.27 0.55 -1.68
CA ILE A 31 -5.18 1.78 -0.89
C ILE A 31 -4.44 2.89 -1.66
N PRO A 32 -4.64 4.17 -1.31
CA PRO A 32 -3.89 5.25 -1.91
C PRO A 32 -2.39 5.09 -1.67
N VAL A 33 -1.60 5.28 -2.73
CA VAL A 33 -0.13 5.28 -2.65
C VAL A 33 0.40 6.58 -2.03
N LEU A 34 -0.32 7.68 -2.24
CA LEU A 34 0.03 9.00 -1.72
C LEU A 34 -0.99 9.45 -0.70
N ASN A 35 -0.51 9.76 0.50
CA ASN A 35 -1.34 10.21 1.62
C ASN A 35 -1.07 11.68 1.92
N SER A 36 -2.12 12.44 2.25
CA SER A 36 -1.99 13.84 2.68
C SER A 36 -1.38 13.98 4.08
N ALA A 37 -1.45 12.92 4.88
CA ALA A 37 -0.86 12.83 6.21
C ALA A 37 -0.46 11.38 6.53
N ILE A 38 0.54 11.21 7.37
CA ILE A 38 1.05 9.91 7.82
C ILE A 38 1.14 9.89 9.36
N PRO A 39 1.14 8.70 9.98
CA PRO A 39 1.39 8.56 11.41
C PRO A 39 2.74 9.17 11.80
N ILE A 40 2.82 9.74 13.01
CA ILE A 40 4.08 10.19 13.59
C ILE A 40 4.77 8.97 14.20
N GLU A 41 5.86 8.55 13.58
CA GLU A 41 6.72 7.48 14.07
C GLU A 41 8.16 8.01 14.23
N PRO A 42 8.73 8.00 15.45
CA PRO A 42 9.98 8.73 15.74
C PRO A 42 11.17 8.36 14.86
N ASN A 43 11.23 7.10 14.41
CA ASN A 43 12.35 6.53 13.68
C ASN A 43 12.03 6.30 12.20
N ILE A 44 10.86 6.73 11.72
CA ILE A 44 10.42 6.50 10.35
C ILE A 44 10.27 7.83 9.63
N HIS A 45 11.03 7.98 8.54
CA HIS A 45 10.99 9.17 7.70
C HIS A 45 10.40 8.79 6.33
N SER A 46 9.21 9.31 6.04
CA SER A 46 8.58 9.09 4.74
C SER A 46 9.20 9.94 3.65
N PHE A 47 9.20 9.42 2.43
CA PHE A 47 9.37 10.27 1.26
C PHE A 47 8.16 11.21 1.10
N SER A 48 8.44 12.46 0.73
CA SER A 48 7.41 13.43 0.36
C SER A 48 7.53 13.82 -1.11
N THR A 49 6.40 14.17 -1.71
CA THR A 49 6.34 14.73 -3.07
C THR A 49 5.33 15.87 -3.11
N THR A 50 5.46 16.74 -4.10
CA THR A 50 4.52 17.84 -4.31
C THR A 50 3.74 17.61 -5.60
N TRP A 51 2.42 17.52 -5.48
CA TRP A 51 1.52 17.51 -6.61
C TRP A 51 1.26 18.95 -7.05
N ASN A 52 1.80 19.31 -8.22
CA ASN A 52 1.65 20.63 -8.82
C ASN A 52 0.48 20.61 -9.80
N THR A 53 -0.52 21.44 -9.54
CA THR A 53 -1.68 21.64 -10.43
C THR A 53 -1.76 23.11 -10.82
N ILE A 54 -2.50 23.43 -11.88
CA ILE A 54 -2.73 24.81 -12.33
C ILE A 54 -3.30 25.69 -11.21
N LYS A 55 -4.05 25.10 -10.27
CA LYS A 55 -4.74 25.83 -9.18
C LYS A 55 -3.99 25.84 -7.86
N SER A 56 -3.11 24.86 -7.62
CA SER A 56 -2.55 24.64 -6.28
C SER A 56 -1.35 23.69 -6.28
N HIS A 57 -0.56 23.79 -5.22
CA HIS A 57 0.48 22.83 -4.86
C HIS A 57 0.02 22.08 -3.61
N LYS A 58 -0.01 20.75 -3.67
CA LYS A 58 -0.37 19.90 -2.54
C LYS A 58 0.77 18.96 -2.19
N GLN A 59 1.19 18.97 -0.94
CA GLN A 59 2.17 18.02 -0.44
C GLN A 59 1.51 16.68 -0.15
N PHE A 60 2.19 15.61 -0.56
CA PHE A 60 1.81 14.24 -0.27
C PHE A 60 3.01 13.46 0.24
N PHE A 61 2.73 12.35 0.91
CA PHE A 61 3.70 11.47 1.52
C PHE A 61 3.49 10.05 1.02
N LEU A 62 4.58 9.34 0.77
CA LEU A 62 4.56 7.89 0.57
C LEU A 62 4.51 7.23 1.96
N PRO A 63 3.42 6.56 2.32
CA PRO A 63 3.33 5.87 3.61
C PRO A 63 4.30 4.68 3.62
N THR A 64 4.94 4.46 4.76
CA THR A 64 5.84 3.31 4.98
C THR A 64 5.08 2.02 5.30
N SER A 65 3.79 2.15 5.64
CA SER A 65 2.89 1.05 5.97
C SER A 65 1.46 1.32 5.47
N PRO A 66 0.73 0.29 5.00
CA PRO A 66 -0.68 0.39 4.64
C PRO A 66 -1.62 0.49 5.87
N GLU A 67 -1.11 0.30 7.09
CA GLU A 67 -1.89 0.10 8.32
C GLU A 67 -2.97 1.15 8.55
N ARG A 68 -2.64 2.44 8.42
CA ARG A 68 -3.59 3.53 8.65
C ARG A 68 -4.82 3.39 7.74
N GLU A 69 -4.61 3.13 6.46
CA GLU A 69 -5.71 3.02 5.51
C GLU A 69 -6.50 1.73 5.73
N ILE A 70 -5.83 0.60 6.00
CA ILE A 70 -6.50 -0.66 6.34
C ILE A 70 -7.41 -0.47 7.56
N LYS A 71 -6.92 0.18 8.63
CA LYS A 71 -7.73 0.48 9.82
C LYS A 71 -8.93 1.37 9.53
N ILE A 72 -8.79 2.35 8.64
CA ILE A 72 -9.90 3.20 8.19
C ILE A 72 -10.96 2.34 7.46
N ARG A 73 -10.54 1.45 6.55
CA ARG A 73 -11.46 0.57 5.81
C ARG A 73 -12.16 -0.43 6.72
N LEU A 74 -11.44 -1.02 7.68
CA LEU A 74 -12.02 -1.86 8.72
C LEU A 74 -13.08 -1.10 9.53
N GLY A 75 -12.81 0.15 9.91
CA GLY A 75 -13.78 1.03 10.58
C GLY A 75 -15.02 1.37 9.73
N GLN A 76 -14.94 1.21 8.41
CA GLN A 76 -16.06 1.35 7.48
C GLN A 76 -16.82 0.03 7.24
N GLY A 77 -16.42 -1.07 7.90
CA GLY A 77 -16.98 -2.41 7.69
C GLY A 77 -16.46 -3.10 6.44
N ILE A 78 -15.34 -2.64 5.87
CA ILE A 78 -14.65 -3.27 4.75
C ILE A 78 -13.47 -4.07 5.31
N GLY A 79 -13.62 -5.39 5.40
CA GLY A 79 -12.63 -6.30 5.95
C GLY A 79 -13.05 -7.76 5.87
#